data_AF-A0A946YKU8-F1
#
_entry.id   AF-A0A946YKU8-F1
#
_cell.length_a   1.000
_cell.length_b   1.000
_cell.length_c   1.000
_cell.angle_alpha   90.00
_cell.angle_beta   90.00
_cell.angle_gamma   90.00
#
_symmetry.space_group_name_H-M   'P 1'
#
loop_
_entity.id
_entity.type
_entity.pdbx_description
1 polymer ?
#
loop_
_entity_poly.entity_id
_entity_poly.type
_entity_poly.pdbx_seq_one_letter_code
_entity_poly.pdbx_strand_id
1 'polypeptide(L)'
;MPTTIVTKQRVTVILTSMLQCLIGFAVAEELPDLGQALWLDGSPSSAKFLAAARLNGTESFTDSFLTQDVISLHAEIQVEQQHINQVGNLFVIAELDGQYLMRNQQGAFVDWNFQLSTLMRTVENKILQALEPMTIVGNTEVGSLGLAGARVALYFAYETSAAPGELIY
;
A
#
# COMPACT_ATOMS: atom_id res chain seq x y z
N MET A 1 22.56 -29.48 25.56
CA MET A 1 22.22 -28.79 24.30
C MET A 1 21.03 -27.89 24.59
N PRO A 2 21.13 -26.56 24.48
CA PRO A 2 19.99 -25.69 24.74
C PRO A 2 19.07 -25.69 23.52
N THR A 3 17.79 -25.97 23.76
CA THR A 3 16.71 -25.91 22.77
C THR A 3 16.36 -24.45 22.51
N THR A 4 16.69 -23.94 21.33
CA THR A 4 16.27 -22.60 20.89
C THR A 4 14.78 -22.60 20.64
N ILE A 5 14.01 -21.97 21.54
CA ILE A 5 12.60 -21.70 21.33
C ILE A 5 12.52 -20.53 20.35
N VAL A 6 12.17 -20.82 19.10
CA VAL A 6 11.84 -19.79 18.11
C VAL A 6 10.47 -19.23 18.47
N THR A 7 10.46 -18.09 19.15
CA THR A 7 9.25 -17.33 19.46
C THR A 7 8.64 -16.85 18.15
N LYS A 8 7.54 -17.47 17.72
CA LYS A 8 6.75 -17.06 16.56
C LYS A 8 6.09 -15.71 16.87
N GLN A 9 6.74 -14.61 16.51
CA GLN A 9 6.11 -13.29 16.56
C GLN A 9 5.18 -13.13 15.36
N ARG A 10 3.97 -12.65 15.63
CA ARG A 10 2.93 -12.42 14.62
C ARG A 10 2.91 -10.94 14.27
N VAL A 11 2.94 -10.63 12.98
CA VAL A 11 2.63 -9.29 12.45
C VAL A 11 1.12 -9.24 12.23
N THR A 12 0.44 -8.16 12.63
CA THR A 12 -1.01 -8.00 12.46
C THR A 12 -1.28 -6.69 11.74
N VAL A 13 -1.72 -6.76 10.50
CA VAL A 13 -2.45 -5.69 9.81
C VAL A 13 -3.95 -5.91 10.12
N ILE A 14 -4.77 -4.87 10.15
CA ILE A 14 -6.20 -4.96 10.53
C ILE A 14 -7.04 -4.34 9.41
N LEU A 15 -7.93 -5.11 8.79
CA LEU A 15 -9.01 -4.62 7.93
C LEU A 15 -10.37 -5.12 8.42
N THR A 16 -11.38 -4.24 8.50
CA THR A 16 -12.74 -4.57 8.95
C THR A 16 -13.77 -4.42 7.85
N SER A 17 -14.53 -5.48 7.54
CA SER A 17 -15.85 -5.43 6.90
C SER A 17 -16.64 -6.73 7.12
N MET A 18 -17.96 -6.62 7.36
CA MET A 18 -18.90 -7.74 7.55
C MET A 18 -20.08 -7.58 6.60
N LEU A 19 -20.32 -8.56 5.72
CA LEU A 19 -21.59 -9.29 5.50
C LEU A 19 -21.53 -10.08 4.17
N GLN A 20 -21.71 -11.40 4.23
CA GLN A 20 -21.57 -12.34 3.10
C GLN A 20 -22.89 -12.64 2.38
N CYS A 21 -22.83 -12.84 1.05
CA CYS A 21 -23.81 -13.61 0.28
C CYS A 21 -23.07 -14.53 -0.72
N LEU A 22 -23.40 -15.82 -0.69
CA LEU A 22 -22.79 -16.90 -1.48
C LEU A 22 -23.24 -16.87 -2.95
N ILE A 23 -22.29 -16.77 -3.87
CA ILE A 23 -22.34 -17.44 -5.19
C ILE A 23 -20.89 -17.80 -5.59
N GLY A 24 -20.62 -19.10 -5.75
CA GLY A 24 -19.30 -19.60 -6.12
C GLY A 24 -19.00 -19.39 -7.60
N PHE A 25 -18.55 -18.19 -7.94
CA PHE A 25 -17.53 -18.01 -8.97
C PHE A 25 -16.21 -17.87 -8.23
N ALA A 26 -15.13 -18.48 -8.72
CA ALA A 26 -13.80 -18.05 -8.30
C ALA A 26 -13.63 -16.62 -8.83
N VAL A 27 -14.13 -15.65 -8.07
CA VAL A 27 -13.83 -14.25 -8.29
C VAL A 27 -12.33 -14.17 -8.02
N ALA A 28 -11.54 -13.80 -9.02
CA ALA A 28 -10.19 -13.32 -8.73
C ALA A 28 -10.38 -12.24 -7.66
N GLU A 29 -9.76 -12.41 -6.50
CA GLU A 29 -10.02 -11.53 -5.36
C GLU A 29 -9.65 -10.10 -5.80
N GLU A 30 -10.67 -9.27 -6.02
CA GLU A 30 -10.50 -7.86 -6.35
C GLU A 30 -9.82 -7.22 -5.13
N LEU A 31 -8.81 -6.38 -5.38
CA LEU A 31 -8.11 -5.72 -4.29
C LEU A 31 -9.13 -5.00 -3.40
N PRO A 32 -9.09 -5.16 -2.07
CA PRO A 32 -10.03 -4.52 -1.19
C PRO A 32 -9.81 -3.01 -1.20
N ASP A 33 -10.91 -2.27 -1.22
CA ASP A 33 -10.94 -0.81 -1.08
C ASP A 33 -10.49 -0.42 0.34
N LEU A 34 -9.57 0.56 0.43
CA LEU A 34 -9.00 1.05 1.69
C LEU A 34 -9.90 2.10 2.37
N GLY A 35 -10.95 2.58 1.70
CA GLY A 35 -11.92 3.52 2.26
C GLY A 35 -12.05 4.80 1.44
N GLN A 36 -12.63 5.82 2.07
CA GLN A 36 -12.87 7.10 1.41
C GLN A 36 -11.56 7.85 1.15
N ALA A 37 -11.31 8.18 -0.12
CA ALA A 37 -10.24 9.08 -0.51
C ALA A 37 -10.57 10.53 -0.16
N LEU A 38 -9.56 11.28 0.27
CA LEU A 38 -9.68 12.68 0.67
C LEU A 38 -8.61 13.53 -0.02
N TRP A 39 -8.95 14.79 -0.28
CA TRP A 39 -7.97 15.84 -0.52
C TRP A 39 -7.30 16.26 0.79
N LEU A 40 -6.13 16.90 0.72
CA LEU A 40 -5.44 17.42 1.91
C LEU A 40 -6.25 18.43 2.74
N ASP A 41 -7.22 19.12 2.12
CA ASP A 41 -8.12 20.03 2.83
C ASP A 41 -9.26 19.29 3.56
N GLY A 42 -9.30 17.96 3.46
CA GLY A 42 -10.29 17.09 4.07
C GLY A 42 -11.58 16.93 3.25
N SER A 43 -11.67 17.55 2.07
CA SER A 43 -12.81 17.35 1.17
C SER A 43 -12.77 15.96 0.53
N PRO A 44 -13.94 15.34 0.26
CA PRO A 44 -13.98 14.01 -0.33
C PRO A 44 -13.51 14.02 -1.79
N SER A 45 -12.75 12.98 -2.16
CA SER A 45 -12.38 12.67 -3.54
C SER A 45 -13.20 11.48 -4.06
N SER A 46 -13.35 11.41 -5.38
CA SER A 46 -13.91 10.25 -6.09
C SER A 46 -12.86 9.20 -6.47
N ALA A 47 -11.58 9.43 -6.15
CA ALA A 47 -10.54 8.43 -6.32
C ALA A 47 -10.77 7.24 -5.39
N LYS A 48 -10.14 6.11 -5.72
CA LYS A 48 -10.10 4.95 -4.82
C LYS A 48 -8.70 4.42 -4.69
N PHE A 49 -8.39 3.91 -3.50
CA PHE A 49 -7.15 3.23 -3.21
C PHE A 49 -7.49 1.81 -2.81
N LEU A 50 -6.92 0.83 -3.51
CA LEU A 50 -7.12 -0.57 -3.23
C LEU A 50 -5.77 -1.20 -2.95
N ALA A 51 -5.66 -2.03 -1.92
CA ALA A 51 -4.41 -2.72 -1.65
C ALA A 51 -4.61 -3.98 -0.83
N ALA A 52 -3.80 -4.98 -1.09
CA ALA A 52 -3.71 -6.16 -0.26
C ALA A 52 -2.34 -6.82 -0.37
N ALA A 53 -2.03 -7.56 0.68
CA ALA A 53 -0.92 -8.48 0.71
C ALA A 53 -1.43 -9.92 0.64
N ARG A 54 -0.63 -10.80 0.07
CA ARG A 54 -0.91 -12.23 -0.01
C ARG A 54 0.37 -13.04 0.10
N LEU A 55 0.20 -14.29 0.52
CA LEU A 55 1.25 -15.30 0.39
C LEU A 55 1.48 -15.58 -1.11
N ASN A 56 2.73 -15.78 -1.48
CA ASN A 56 3.06 -16.07 -2.86
C ASN A 56 2.49 -17.44 -3.25
N GLY A 57 1.82 -17.52 -4.41
CA GLY A 57 1.15 -18.73 -4.88
C GLY A 57 -0.23 -19.00 -4.25
N THR A 58 -0.77 -18.07 -3.46
CA THR A 58 -2.15 -18.14 -2.96
C THR A 58 -3.03 -17.09 -3.62
N GLU A 59 -4.31 -17.40 -3.79
CA GLU A 59 -5.30 -16.44 -4.29
C GLU A 59 -5.89 -15.57 -3.19
N SER A 60 -5.72 -15.95 -1.91
CA SER A 60 -6.30 -15.24 -0.77
C SER A 60 -5.44 -14.11 -0.25
N PHE A 61 -6.08 -12.97 0.06
CA PHE A 61 -5.44 -11.89 0.80
C PHE A 61 -5.34 -12.18 2.30
N THR A 62 -4.27 -11.69 2.92
CA THR A 62 -4.08 -11.72 4.36
C THR A 62 -3.24 -10.53 4.82
N ASP A 63 -3.34 -10.24 6.09
CA ASP A 63 -2.82 -9.07 6.75
C ASP A 63 -1.82 -9.49 7.87
N SER A 64 -1.60 -10.79 8.03
CA SER A 64 -0.69 -11.37 9.03
C SER A 64 0.22 -12.40 8.39
N PHE A 65 1.53 -12.25 8.60
CA PHE A 65 2.56 -13.11 8.01
C PHE A 65 3.54 -13.63 9.05
N LEU A 66 4.10 -14.80 8.78
CA LEU A 66 5.25 -15.36 9.49
C LEU A 66 6.54 -14.93 8.79
N THR A 67 7.65 -14.93 9.53
CA THR A 67 8.95 -14.48 8.99
C THR A 67 9.46 -15.32 7.82
N GLN A 68 9.12 -16.60 7.77
CA GLN A 68 9.49 -17.47 6.65
C GLN A 68 8.53 -17.41 5.45
N ASP A 69 7.45 -16.64 5.56
CA ASP A 69 6.49 -16.52 4.48
C ASP A 69 7.08 -15.67 3.36
N VAL A 70 6.78 -16.05 2.12
CA VAL A 70 7.10 -15.24 0.94
C VAL A 70 5.83 -14.54 0.52
N ILE A 71 5.87 -13.22 0.40
CA ILE A 71 4.69 -12.38 0.19
C ILE A 71 4.80 -11.53 -1.06
N SER A 72 3.65 -11.12 -1.56
CA SER A 72 3.51 -10.02 -2.53
C SER A 72 2.46 -9.05 -2.02
N LEU A 73 2.75 -7.76 -2.15
CA LEU A 73 1.86 -6.66 -1.81
C LEU A 73 1.58 -5.84 -3.07
N HIS A 74 0.30 -5.77 -3.40
CA HIS A 74 -0.22 -5.08 -4.56
C HIS A 74 -1.11 -3.94 -4.12
N ALA A 75 -1.01 -2.83 -4.83
CA ALA A 75 -1.91 -1.70 -4.69
C ALA A 75 -2.40 -1.27 -6.08
N GLU A 76 -3.53 -0.59 -6.13
CA GLU A 76 -4.07 0.05 -7.30
C GLU A 76 -4.68 1.39 -6.89
N ILE A 77 -4.42 2.43 -7.68
CA ILE A 77 -5.08 3.72 -7.53
C ILE A 77 -6.06 3.86 -8.70
N GLN A 78 -7.34 4.05 -8.39
CA GLN A 78 -8.34 4.47 -9.37
C GLN A 78 -8.38 5.99 -9.38
N VAL A 79 -7.85 6.57 -10.45
CA VAL A 79 -7.67 8.02 -10.59
C VAL A 79 -9.02 8.68 -10.87
N GLU A 80 -9.25 9.88 -10.32
CA GLU A 80 -10.46 10.64 -10.63
C GLU A 80 -10.57 10.92 -12.13
N GLN A 81 -11.78 10.80 -12.68
CA GLN A 81 -12.01 10.94 -14.12
C GLN A 81 -11.43 12.21 -14.73
N GLN A 82 -11.44 13.32 -13.98
CA GLN A 82 -10.91 14.61 -14.42
C GLN A 82 -9.37 14.67 -14.48
N HIS A 83 -8.67 13.80 -13.75
CA HIS A 83 -7.20 13.74 -13.69
C HIS A 83 -6.59 12.73 -14.69
N ILE A 84 -7.41 11.87 -15.30
CA ILE A 84 -6.95 10.93 -16.33
C ILE A 84 -6.36 11.71 -17.52
N ASN A 85 -5.25 11.21 -18.06
CA ASN A 85 -4.44 11.83 -19.12
C ASN A 85 -3.72 13.13 -18.71
N GLN A 86 -3.74 13.51 -17.42
CA GLN A 86 -2.87 14.56 -16.92
C GLN A 86 -1.52 13.99 -16.47
N VAL A 87 -0.49 14.83 -16.47
CA VAL A 87 0.81 14.47 -15.89
C VAL A 87 0.67 14.50 -14.37
N GLY A 88 1.10 13.45 -13.67
CA GLY A 88 0.98 13.33 -12.23
C GLY A 88 2.07 12.48 -11.59
N ASN A 89 1.99 12.35 -10.27
CA ASN A 89 2.95 11.62 -9.45
C ASN A 89 2.20 10.73 -8.46
N LEU A 90 2.78 9.56 -8.16
CA LEU A 90 2.26 8.61 -7.18
C LEU A 90 3.19 8.55 -5.98
N PHE A 91 2.64 8.37 -4.79
CA PHE A 91 3.35 8.38 -3.52
C PHE A 91 2.96 7.16 -2.69
N VAL A 92 3.92 6.64 -1.92
CA VAL A 92 3.70 5.57 -0.95
C VAL A 92 4.46 5.91 0.32
N ILE A 93 3.76 5.83 1.44
CA ILE A 93 4.32 6.00 2.78
C ILE A 93 4.08 4.72 3.57
N ALA A 94 5.06 4.28 4.33
CA ALA A 94 4.91 3.23 5.33
C ALA A 94 5.04 3.83 6.72
N GLU A 95 4.13 3.49 7.63
CA GLU A 95 4.34 3.68 9.06
C GLU A 95 4.86 2.36 9.64
N LEU A 96 6.00 2.41 10.32
CA LEU A 96 6.63 1.30 11.02
C LEU A 96 6.95 1.74 12.45
N ASP A 97 6.27 1.16 13.43
CA ASP A 97 6.47 1.45 14.87
C ASP A 97 6.49 2.96 15.20
N GLY A 98 5.62 3.74 14.54
CA GLY A 98 5.51 5.20 14.69
C GLY A 98 6.50 6.03 13.88
N GLN A 99 7.41 5.40 13.13
CA GLN A 99 8.26 6.06 12.14
C GLN A 99 7.59 6.06 10.77
N TYR A 100 7.63 7.20 10.07
CA TYR A 100 7.07 7.31 8.73
C TYR A 100 8.19 7.31 7.70
N LEU A 101 8.09 6.38 6.76
CA LEU A 101 9.05 6.16 5.71
C LEU A 101 8.38 6.43 4.36
N MET A 102 9.02 7.21 3.50
CA MET A 102 8.55 7.45 2.13
C MET A 102 9.27 6.51 1.15
N ARG A 103 8.53 5.96 0.19
CA ARG A 103 9.10 5.12 -0.87
C ARG A 103 9.65 6.00 -1.98
N ASN A 104 10.92 5.82 -2.31
CA ASN A 104 11.54 6.50 -3.44
C ASN A 104 11.29 5.75 -4.77
N GLN A 105 11.76 6.34 -5.87
CA GLN A 105 11.60 5.77 -7.22
C GLN A 105 12.34 4.43 -7.42
N GLN A 106 13.38 4.17 -6.62
CA GLN A 106 14.11 2.90 -6.62
C GLN A 106 13.40 1.82 -5.79
N GLY A 107 12.28 2.16 -5.15
CA GLY A 107 11.48 1.27 -4.32
C GLY A 107 11.97 1.10 -2.89
N ALA A 108 13.01 1.85 -2.49
CA ALA A 108 13.50 1.85 -1.11
C ALA A 108 12.66 2.80 -0.25
N PHE A 109 12.47 2.40 1.01
CA PHE A 109 11.82 3.23 2.03
C PHE A 109 12.89 4.01 2.81
N VAL A 110 12.72 5.33 2.91
CA VAL A 110 13.62 6.25 3.59
C VAL A 110 12.85 7.13 4.56
N ASP A 111 13.49 7.59 5.63
CA ASP A 111 12.85 8.43 6.65
C ASP A 111 12.20 9.68 6.05
N TRP A 112 10.95 9.95 6.44
CA TRP A 112 10.25 11.17 6.11
C TRP A 112 10.14 12.08 7.33
N ASN A 113 10.39 13.38 7.12
CA ASN A 113 10.33 14.41 8.16
C ASN A 113 8.94 15.08 8.28
N PHE A 114 7.91 14.49 7.68
CA PHE A 114 6.53 15.00 7.61
C PHE A 114 6.36 16.34 6.86
N GLN A 115 7.39 16.81 6.15
CA GLN A 115 7.26 17.98 5.28
C GLN A 115 6.86 17.53 3.88
N LEU A 116 5.75 18.06 3.39
CA LEU A 116 5.27 17.74 2.03
C LEU A 116 6.30 18.12 0.96
N SER A 117 7.05 19.19 1.17
CA SER A 117 8.11 19.64 0.25
C SER A 117 9.26 18.66 0.08
N THR A 118 9.44 17.71 1.01
CA THR A 118 10.46 16.67 0.93
C THR A 118 9.88 15.29 0.69
N LEU A 119 8.57 15.17 0.48
CA LEU A 119 7.92 13.90 0.20
C LEU A 119 8.41 13.37 -1.16
N MET A 120 9.00 12.18 -1.15
CA MET A 120 9.52 11.55 -2.36
C MET A 120 8.41 10.93 -3.20
N ARG A 121 8.52 11.12 -4.51
CA ARG A 121 7.63 10.53 -5.50
C ARG A 121 8.03 9.08 -5.74
N THR A 122 7.12 8.16 -5.50
CA THR A 122 7.30 6.74 -5.82
C THR A 122 7.34 6.53 -7.34
N VAL A 123 6.47 7.25 -8.05
CA VAL A 123 6.47 7.33 -9.51
C VAL A 123 6.30 8.79 -9.88
N GLU A 124 7.15 9.31 -10.77
CA GLU A 124 7.15 10.73 -11.13
C GLU A 124 6.76 10.97 -12.58
N ASN A 125 6.17 12.14 -12.84
CA ASN A 125 5.97 12.74 -14.16
C ASN A 125 5.37 11.79 -15.20
N LYS A 126 4.41 10.97 -14.79
CA LYS A 126 3.72 10.03 -15.68
C LYS A 126 2.39 10.57 -16.15
N ILE A 127 1.91 10.09 -17.29
CA ILE A 127 0.52 10.33 -17.71
C ILE A 127 -0.39 9.39 -16.92
N LEU A 128 -1.22 9.95 -16.05
CA LEU A 128 -2.14 9.19 -15.20
C LEU A 128 -3.16 8.43 -16.06
N GLN A 129 -3.24 7.13 -15.81
CA GLN A 129 -4.26 6.24 -16.38
C GLN A 129 -5.45 6.14 -15.42
N ALA A 130 -6.56 5.57 -15.90
CA ALA A 130 -7.71 5.30 -15.04
C ALA A 130 -7.38 4.39 -13.85
N LEU A 131 -6.51 3.40 -14.10
CA LEU A 131 -6.03 2.44 -13.11
C LEU A 131 -4.51 2.50 -13.04
N GLU A 132 -3.99 2.63 -11.83
CA GLU A 132 -2.57 2.74 -11.56
C GLU A 132 -2.08 1.61 -10.65
N PRO A 133 -1.80 0.42 -11.21
CA PRO A 133 -1.34 -0.73 -10.45
C PRO A 133 0.11 -0.53 -9.98
N MET A 134 0.39 -0.98 -8.76
CA MET A 134 1.70 -0.92 -8.13
C MET A 134 2.02 -2.21 -7.39
N THR A 135 3.22 -2.73 -7.59
CA THR A 135 3.81 -3.74 -6.71
C THR A 135 4.71 -3.05 -5.71
N ILE A 136 4.34 -3.10 -4.43
CA ILE A 136 5.11 -2.51 -3.35
C ILE A 136 6.25 -3.44 -2.95
N VAL A 137 5.88 -4.71 -2.74
CA VAL A 137 6.76 -5.84 -2.44
C VAL A 137 6.32 -7.01 -3.32
N GLY A 138 7.26 -7.74 -3.92
CA GLY A 138 6.92 -8.87 -4.79
C GLY A 138 7.83 -10.04 -4.50
N ASN A 139 7.24 -11.22 -4.28
CA ASN A 139 7.97 -12.48 -4.06
C ASN A 139 9.11 -12.33 -3.04
N THR A 140 8.81 -11.71 -1.90
CA THR A 140 9.81 -11.37 -0.88
C THR A 140 9.57 -12.12 0.40
N GLU A 141 10.61 -12.73 0.96
CA GLU A 141 10.55 -13.36 2.28
C GLU A 141 10.42 -12.29 3.36
N VAL A 142 9.40 -12.38 4.22
CA VAL A 142 9.13 -11.36 5.25
C VAL A 142 10.33 -11.15 6.18
N GLY A 143 11.03 -12.23 6.54
CA GLY A 143 12.22 -12.17 7.40
C GLY A 143 13.35 -11.33 6.82
N SER A 144 13.45 -11.25 5.49
CA SER A 144 14.46 -10.41 4.81
C SER A 144 14.19 -8.91 4.95
N LEU A 145 12.94 -8.53 5.26
CA LEU A 145 12.54 -7.14 5.49
C LEU A 145 12.90 -6.66 6.90
N GLY A 146 13.28 -7.57 7.81
CA GLY A 146 13.59 -7.22 9.20
C GLY A 146 12.37 -6.80 10.03
N LEU A 147 11.15 -7.07 9.54
CA LEU A 147 9.87 -6.64 10.14
C LEU A 147 9.29 -7.64 11.16
N ALA A 148 10.12 -8.49 11.76
CA ALA A 148 9.66 -9.53 12.68
C ALA A 148 8.96 -8.91 13.90
N GLY A 149 7.67 -9.22 14.08
CA GLY A 149 6.85 -8.69 15.16
C GLY A 149 6.42 -7.22 15.01
N ALA A 150 6.81 -6.56 13.92
CA ALA A 150 6.43 -5.19 13.63
C ALA A 150 4.96 -5.08 13.18
N ARG A 151 4.43 -3.86 13.17
CA ARG A 151 3.20 -3.54 12.43
C ARG A 151 3.51 -2.49 11.40
N VAL A 152 3.04 -2.71 10.18
CA VAL A 152 3.23 -1.78 9.07
C VAL A 152 1.88 -1.32 8.56
N ALA A 153 1.68 -0.01 8.50
CA ALA A 153 0.59 0.60 7.75
C ALA A 153 1.14 1.21 6.46
N LEU A 154 0.40 1.09 5.37
CA LEU A 154 0.75 1.72 4.10
C LEU A 154 -0.29 2.79 3.76
N TYR A 155 0.19 3.91 3.26
CA TYR A 155 -0.60 5.02 2.75
C TYR A 155 -0.22 5.26 1.30
N PHE A 156 -1.23 5.53 0.49
CA PHE A 156 -1.10 5.76 -0.94
C PHE A 156 -1.62 7.15 -1.24
N ALA A 157 -0.98 7.87 -2.15
CA ALA A 157 -1.47 9.15 -2.59
C ALA A 157 -1.08 9.41 -4.03
N TYR A 158 -1.75 10.36 -4.67
CA TYR A 158 -1.32 10.91 -5.95
C TYR A 158 -1.59 12.42 -6.03
N GLU A 159 -0.92 13.08 -6.96
CA GLU A 159 -1.21 14.46 -7.33
C GLU A 159 -1.19 14.60 -8.86
N THR A 160 -1.77 15.70 -9.35
CA THR A 160 -1.52 16.16 -10.71
C THR A 160 -0.42 17.23 -10.70
N SER A 161 0.34 17.32 -11.79
CA SER A 161 1.35 18.38 -11.96
C SER A 161 0.71 19.74 -12.24
N ALA A 162 -0.59 19.79 -12.52
CA ALA A 162 -1.36 21.03 -12.64
C ALA A 162 -1.61 21.69 -11.28
N ALA A 163 -1.65 20.91 -10.20
CA ALA A 163 -1.80 21.38 -8.83
C ALA A 163 -0.80 20.68 -7.89
N PRO A 164 0.51 21.00 -7.98
CA PRO A 164 1.52 20.37 -7.12
C PRO A 164 1.24 20.63 -5.64
N GLY A 165 1.31 19.59 -4.82
CA GLY A 165 1.04 19.67 -3.39
C GLY A 165 -0.43 19.54 -3.01
N GLU A 166 -1.37 19.46 -3.95
CA GLU A 166 -2.76 19.09 -3.70
C GLU A 166 -2.92 17.57 -3.83
N LEU A 167 -2.47 16.85 -2.79
CA LEU A 167 -2.54 15.39 -2.77
C LEU A 167 -3.98 14.90 -2.52
N ILE A 168 -4.29 13.78 -3.15
CA ILE A 168 -5.41 12.91 -2.81
C ILE A 168 -4.84 11.63 -2.20
N TYR A 169 -5.39 11.18 -1.07
CA TYR A 169 -4.90 10.02 -0.29
C TYR A 169 -6.04 9.21 0.34
#